data_AF-A0A0B1S2I1-F1
#
_entry.id   AF-A0A0B1S2I1-F1
#
_cell.length_a   1.000
_cell.length_b   1.000
_cell.length_c   1.000
_cell.angle_alpha   90.00
_cell.angle_beta   90.00
_cell.angle_gamma   90.00
#
_symmetry.space_group_name_H-M   'P 1'
#
loop_
_entity.id
_entity.type
_entity.pdbx_description
1 polymer ?
#
loop_
_entity_poly.entity_id
_entity_poly.type
_entity_poly.pdbx_seq_one_letter_code
_entity_poly.pdbx_strand_id
1 'polypeptide(L)'
;MADMLSMESEWETIQRNIALSQEKEARLAENDVYVHQEHNPFLTTADPLAEGDRLMQAGDLGNAMLAYEAAVQKNPQDAELKRALREYYKKLEETAWCRLGLSHAENEQDGKAITAFNNCLKIQPNNEE
;
A
#
# COMPACT_ATOMS: atom_id res chain seq x y z
N MET A 1 -22.35 -24.26 -29.19
CA MET A 1 -23.10 -23.08 -28.74
C MET A 1 -23.34 -23.06 -27.22
N ALA A 2 -23.37 -24.20 -26.52
CA ALA A 2 -23.52 -24.23 -25.05
C ALA A 2 -22.27 -23.76 -24.27
N ASP A 3 -21.06 -24.07 -24.74
CA ASP A 3 -19.81 -23.72 -24.02
C ASP A 3 -19.51 -22.22 -24.00
N MET A 4 -19.88 -21.47 -25.03
CA MET A 4 -19.63 -20.03 -25.12
C MET A 4 -20.48 -19.25 -24.11
N LEU A 5 -21.76 -19.63 -23.96
CA LEU A 5 -22.67 -19.04 -22.98
C LEU A 5 -22.25 -19.35 -21.53
N SER A 6 -21.64 -20.52 -21.30
CA SER A 6 -21.06 -20.88 -19.98
C SER A 6 -19.84 -20.02 -19.65
N MET A 7 -18.94 -19.84 -20.61
CA MET A 7 -17.75 -19.00 -20.44
C MET A 7 -18.11 -17.52 -20.22
N GLU A 8 -19.14 -17.01 -20.91
CA GLU A 8 -19.65 -15.66 -20.70
C GLU A 8 -20.23 -15.50 -19.29
N SER A 9 -20.99 -16.48 -18.78
CA SER A 9 -21.54 -16.44 -17.42
C SER A 9 -20.46 -16.51 -16.32
N GLU A 10 -19.44 -17.35 -16.51
CA GLU A 10 -18.29 -17.42 -15.61
C GLU A 10 -17.49 -16.11 -15.62
N TRP A 11 -17.29 -15.51 -16.80
CA TRP A 11 -16.62 -14.23 -16.95
C TRP A 11 -17.37 -13.09 -16.25
N GLU A 12 -18.69 -13.01 -16.42
CA GLU A 12 -19.52 -12.04 -15.71
C GLU A 12 -19.43 -12.20 -14.19
N THR A 13 -19.37 -13.44 -13.71
CA THR A 13 -19.20 -13.74 -12.29
C THR A 13 -17.84 -13.26 -11.77
N ILE A 14 -16.76 -13.50 -12.53
CA ILE A 14 -15.41 -13.03 -12.18
C ILE A 14 -15.38 -11.51 -12.14
N GLN A 15 -15.90 -10.82 -13.16
CA GLN A 15 -15.95 -9.36 -13.23
C GLN A 15 -16.71 -8.77 -12.04
N ARG A 16 -17.85 -9.39 -11.68
CA ARG A 16 -18.64 -8.98 -10.51
C ARG A 16 -17.86 -9.16 -9.21
N ASN A 17 -17.16 -10.26 -9.03
CA ASN A 17 -16.36 -10.51 -7.83
C ASN A 17 -15.19 -9.54 -7.72
N ILE A 18 -14.53 -9.21 -8.83
CA ILE A 18 -13.47 -8.19 -8.87
C ILE A 18 -14.03 -6.82 -8.46
N ALA A 19 -15.17 -6.42 -9.03
CA ALA A 19 -15.81 -5.14 -8.70
C ALA A 19 -16.18 -5.06 -7.20
N LEU A 20 -16.72 -6.14 -6.63
CA LEU A 20 -17.03 -6.23 -5.20
C LEU A 20 -15.78 -6.16 -4.31
N SER A 21 -14.67 -6.78 -4.72
CA SER A 21 -13.39 -6.68 -4.01
C SER A 21 -12.87 -5.24 -4.02
N GLN A 22 -12.90 -4.59 -5.19
CA GLN A 22 -12.45 -3.21 -5.36
C GLN A 22 -13.32 -2.22 -4.57
N GLU A 23 -14.64 -2.41 -4.52
CA GLU A 23 -15.54 -1.59 -3.73
C GLU A 23 -15.30 -1.78 -2.22
N LYS A 24 -15.06 -3.02 -1.78
CA LYS A 24 -14.70 -3.32 -0.39
C LYS A 24 -13.37 -2.67 0.00
N GLU A 25 -12.36 -2.77 -0.85
CA GLU A 25 -11.05 -2.12 -0.66
C GLU A 25 -11.18 -0.59 -0.60
N ALA A 26 -11.95 0.02 -1.51
CA ALA A 26 -12.20 1.46 -1.51
C ALA A 26 -12.92 1.92 -0.23
N ARG A 27 -13.90 1.16 0.25
CA ARG A 27 -14.62 1.47 1.51
C ARG A 27 -13.73 1.30 2.75
N LEU A 28 -12.80 0.35 2.73
CA LEU A 28 -11.83 0.16 3.81
C LEU A 28 -10.79 1.29 3.81
N ALA A 29 -10.36 1.75 2.63
CA ALA A 29 -9.52 2.93 2.47
C ALA A 29 -10.22 4.22 2.96
N GLU A 30 -11.51 4.41 2.67
CA GLU A 30 -12.30 5.54 3.21
C GLU A 30 -12.37 5.56 4.74
N ASN A 31 -12.32 4.40 5.39
CA ASN A 31 -12.37 4.28 6.85
C ASN A 31 -10.98 4.19 7.50
N ASP A 32 -9.91 4.38 6.73
CA ASP A 32 -8.51 4.26 7.18
C ASP A 32 -8.21 2.88 7.82
N VAL A 33 -8.95 1.84 7.40
CA VAL A 33 -8.81 0.47 7.90
C VAL A 33 -7.80 -0.26 7.01
N TYR A 34 -6.60 -0.46 7.54
CA TYR A 34 -5.58 -1.26 6.86
C TYR A 34 -6.05 -2.70 6.66
N VAL A 35 -6.09 -3.15 5.41
CA VAL A 35 -6.50 -4.50 5.03
C VAL A 35 -5.27 -5.33 4.81
N HIS A 36 -5.15 -6.40 5.58
CA HIS A 36 -4.00 -7.24 5.45
C HIS A 36 -4.07 -8.19 4.24
N GLN A 37 -2.94 -8.52 3.62
CA GLN A 37 -2.84 -9.62 2.67
C GLN A 37 -3.13 -10.96 3.36
N GLU A 38 -4.11 -11.68 2.83
CA GLU A 38 -4.51 -13.00 3.32
C GLU A 38 -3.42 -14.07 3.10
N HIS A 39 -2.62 -13.94 2.03
CA HIS A 39 -1.59 -14.91 1.62
C HIS A 39 -0.18 -14.31 1.73
N ASN A 40 0.20 -13.87 2.92
CA ASN A 40 1.50 -13.26 3.14
C ASN A 40 2.62 -14.31 3.32
N PRO A 41 3.66 -14.35 2.45
CA PRO A 41 4.71 -15.37 2.48
C PRO A 41 5.57 -15.33 3.77
N PHE A 42 5.66 -14.17 4.42
CA PHE A 42 6.50 -13.98 5.61
C PHE A 42 5.80 -14.43 6.91
N LEU A 43 4.54 -14.87 6.84
CA LEU A 43 3.85 -15.48 7.99
C LEU A 43 4.55 -16.74 8.51
N THR A 44 5.34 -17.41 7.67
CA THR A 44 6.13 -18.58 8.08
C THR A 44 7.52 -18.22 8.62
N THR A 45 7.99 -16.99 8.42
CA THR A 45 9.31 -16.52 8.87
C THR A 45 9.38 -16.45 10.39
N ALA A 46 10.46 -16.96 11.00
CA ALA A 46 10.60 -17.00 12.46
C ALA A 46 10.52 -15.61 13.11
N ASP A 47 11.18 -14.61 12.51
CA ASP A 47 11.16 -13.21 12.92
C ASP A 47 10.89 -12.29 11.71
N PRO A 48 9.61 -12.02 11.39
CA PRO A 48 9.25 -11.19 10.24
C PRO A 48 9.63 -9.72 10.42
N LEU A 49 9.79 -9.24 11.66
CA LEU A 49 10.20 -7.87 11.94
C LEU A 49 11.66 -7.65 11.52
N ALA A 50 12.55 -8.52 11.99
CA ALA A 50 13.97 -8.46 11.60
C ALA A 50 14.16 -8.65 10.09
N GLU A 51 13.37 -9.52 9.46
CA GLU A 51 13.43 -9.70 8.00
C GLU A 51 12.91 -8.46 7.24
N GLY A 52 11.88 -7.79 7.75
CA GLY A 52 11.42 -6.51 7.23
C GLY A 52 12.51 -5.44 7.25
N ASP A 53 13.23 -5.32 8.37
CA ASP A 53 14.36 -4.37 8.51
C ASP A 53 15.49 -4.67 7.53
N ARG A 54 15.81 -5.96 7.33
CA ARG A 54 16.83 -6.39 6.37
C ARG A 54 16.44 -6.02 4.94
N LEU A 55 15.19 -6.29 4.55
CA LEU A 55 14.65 -5.98 3.23
C LEU A 55 14.57 -4.47 3.00
N MET A 56 14.25 -3.71 4.05
CA MET A 56 14.26 -2.25 4.03
C MET A 56 15.63 -1.69 3.65
N GLN A 57 16.67 -2.15 4.34
CA GLN A 57 18.04 -1.71 4.10
C GLN A 57 18.54 -2.12 2.71
N ALA A 58 18.02 -3.23 2.17
CA ALA A 58 18.29 -3.68 0.82
C ALA A 58 17.51 -2.89 -0.27
N GLY A 59 16.56 -2.04 0.12
CA GLY A 59 15.71 -1.28 -0.81
C GLY A 59 14.57 -2.10 -1.43
N ASP A 60 14.33 -3.33 -0.95
CA ASP A 60 13.22 -4.18 -1.41
C ASP A 60 11.95 -3.85 -0.62
N LEU A 61 11.40 -2.67 -0.93
CA LEU A 61 10.31 -2.07 -0.17
C LEU A 61 9.04 -2.93 -0.17
N GLY A 62 8.75 -3.61 -1.29
CA GLY A 62 7.56 -4.45 -1.42
C GLY A 62 7.61 -5.67 -0.52
N ASN A 63 8.74 -6.38 -0.50
CA ASN A 63 8.91 -7.51 0.40
C ASN A 63 9.06 -7.07 1.85
N ALA A 64 9.68 -5.93 2.12
CA ALA A 64 9.75 -5.38 3.48
C ALA A 64 8.36 -5.08 4.06
N MET A 65 7.45 -4.51 3.26
CA MET A 65 6.06 -4.29 3.67
C MET A 65 5.35 -5.59 4.05
N LEU A 66 5.49 -6.64 3.23
CA LEU A 66 4.91 -7.95 3.53
C LEU A 66 5.52 -8.56 4.81
N ALA A 67 6.84 -8.42 5.02
CA ALA A 67 7.48 -8.93 6.23
C ALA A 67 6.98 -8.22 7.51
N TYR A 68 6.86 -6.89 7.49
CA TYR A 68 6.28 -6.15 8.62
C TYR A 68 4.81 -6.43 8.84
N GLU A 69 4.05 -6.60 7.77
CA GLU A 69 2.66 -7.00 7.84
C GLU A 69 2.48 -8.37 8.53
N ALA A 70 3.33 -9.35 8.19
CA ALA A 70 3.37 -10.63 8.87
C ALA A 70 3.74 -10.49 10.35
N ALA A 71 4.62 -9.55 10.70
CA ALA A 71 4.94 -9.26 12.11
C ALA A 71 3.70 -8.75 12.88
N VAL A 72 2.90 -7.86 12.29
CA VAL A 72 1.65 -7.35 12.90
C VAL A 72 0.61 -8.46 13.01
N GLN A 73 0.46 -9.27 11.97
CA GLN A 73 -0.47 -10.40 11.99
C GLN A 73 -0.10 -11.41 13.09
N LYS A 74 1.20 -11.65 13.34
CA LYS A 74 1.67 -12.52 14.43
C LYS A 74 1.51 -11.90 15.81
N ASN A 75 1.73 -10.60 15.94
CA ASN A 75 1.63 -9.91 17.22
C ASN A 75 0.76 -8.64 17.12
N PRO A 76 -0.57 -8.79 16.97
CA PRO A 76 -1.48 -7.68 16.70
C PRO A 76 -1.66 -6.72 17.87
N GLN A 77 -1.14 -7.04 19.06
CA GLN A 77 -1.16 -6.16 20.23
C GLN A 77 0.14 -5.38 20.44
N ASP A 78 1.11 -5.53 19.53
CA ASP A 78 2.35 -4.79 19.60
C ASP A 78 2.12 -3.34 19.14
N ALA A 79 1.85 -2.48 20.13
CA ALA A 79 1.57 -1.06 19.93
C ALA A 79 2.81 -0.31 19.39
N GLU A 80 4.01 -0.81 19.67
CA GLU A 80 5.26 -0.26 19.17
C GLU A 80 5.42 -0.58 17.69
N LEU A 81 5.13 -1.82 17.29
CA LEU A 81 5.13 -2.25 15.89
C LEU A 81 4.10 -1.49 15.04
N LYS A 82 2.87 -1.31 15.54
CA LYS A 82 1.83 -0.52 14.86
C LYS A 82 2.24 0.95 14.70
N ARG A 83 2.92 1.51 15.70
CA ARG A 83 3.42 2.89 15.65
C ARG A 83 4.56 3.02 14.64
N ALA A 84 5.51 2.08 14.66
CA ALA A 84 6.62 2.02 13.71
C ALA A 84 6.11 1.86 12.27
N LEU A 85 5.13 0.99 12.03
CA LEU A 85 4.52 0.83 10.70
C LEU A 85 3.76 2.06 10.25
N ARG A 86 3.00 2.71 11.13
CA ARG A 86 2.31 3.95 10.77
C ARG A 86 3.28 5.06 10.40
N GLU A 87 4.37 5.19 11.15
CA GLU A 87 5.44 6.16 10.86
C GLU A 87 6.14 5.80 9.54
N TYR A 88 6.37 4.52 9.30
CA TYR A 88 6.95 4.02 8.06
C TYR A 88 6.06 4.28 6.83
N TYR A 89 4.78 3.93 6.90
CA TYR A 89 3.82 4.18 5.82
C TYR A 89 3.60 5.66 5.56
N LYS A 90 3.56 6.48 6.61
CA LYS A 90 3.50 7.95 6.47
C LYS A 90 4.71 8.48 5.70
N LYS A 91 5.92 8.00 6.02
CA LYS A 91 7.15 8.37 5.32
C LYS A 91 7.15 7.94 3.86
N LEU A 92 6.62 6.76 3.56
CA LEU A 92 6.44 6.31 2.18
C LEU A 92 5.47 7.19 1.39
N GLU A 93 4.34 7.54 2.00
CA GLU A 93 3.34 8.41 1.39
C GLU A 93 3.91 9.81 1.10
N GLU A 94 4.70 10.36 2.01
CA GLU A 94 5.48 11.60 1.81
C GLU A 94 6.36 11.50 0.55
N THR A 95 7.18 10.44 0.45
CA THR A 95 8.02 10.23 -0.74
C THR A 95 7.22 10.00 -2.01
N ALA A 96 6.05 9.37 -1.94
CA ALA A 96 5.20 9.14 -3.10
C ALA A 96 4.58 10.45 -3.62
N TRP A 97 4.04 11.29 -2.72
CA TRP A 97 3.51 12.61 -3.09
C TRP A 97 4.58 13.52 -3.66
N CYS A 98 5.78 13.52 -3.09
CA CYS A 98 6.88 14.31 -3.61
C CYS A 98 7.38 13.80 -4.97
N ARG A 99 7.53 12.48 -5.16
CA ARG A 99 7.88 11.90 -6.48
C ARG A 99 6.81 12.17 -7.53
N LEU A 100 5.53 12.09 -7.15
CA LEU A 100 4.41 12.43 -8.03
C LEU A 100 4.43 13.90 -8.44
N GLY A 101 4.73 14.79 -7.49
CA GLY A 101 4.94 16.22 -7.76
C GLY A 101 6.06 16.45 -8.77
N LEU A 102 7.20 15.78 -8.57
CA LEU A 102 8.36 15.88 -9.45
C LEU A 102 8.03 15.38 -10.87
N SER A 103 7.39 14.21 -11.00
CA SER A 103 6.97 13.68 -12.30
C SER A 103 5.95 14.56 -13.03
N HIS A 104 5.04 15.22 -12.29
CA HIS A 104 4.13 16.20 -12.89
C HIS A 104 4.85 17.49 -13.31
N ALA A 105 5.84 17.94 -12.56
CA ALA A 105 6.66 19.10 -12.91
C ALA A 105 7.50 18.84 -14.16
N GLU A 106 8.15 17.67 -14.24
CA GLU A 106 8.92 17.23 -15.41
C GLU A 106 8.06 17.13 -16.68
N ASN A 107 6.76 16.88 -16.52
CA ASN A 107 5.80 16.79 -17.62
C ASN A 107 5.02 18.10 -17.86
N GLU A 108 5.52 19.23 -17.34
CA GLU A 108 4.93 20.58 -17.49
C GLU A 108 3.46 20.68 -16.99
N GLN A 109 3.07 19.80 -16.06
CA GLN A 109 1.74 19.79 -15.44
C GLN A 109 1.76 20.53 -14.10
N ASP A 110 2.17 21.80 -14.12
CA ASP A 110 2.45 22.63 -12.93
C ASP A 110 1.32 22.60 -11.87
N GLY A 111 0.06 22.67 -12.29
CA GLY A 111 -1.08 22.63 -11.37
C GLY A 111 -1.19 21.32 -10.58
N LYS A 112 -0.86 20.18 -11.21
CA LYS A 112 -0.84 18.87 -10.54
C LYS A 112 0.42 18.71 -9.71
N ALA A 113 1.55 19.22 -10.17
CA ALA A 113 2.80 19.25 -9.41
C ALA A 113 2.62 20.01 -8.09
N ILE A 114 2.08 21.23 -8.14
CA ILE A 114 1.77 22.05 -6.96
C ILE A 114 0.81 21.31 -6.02
N THR A 115 -0.23 20.67 -6.55
CA THR A 115 -1.19 19.91 -5.73
C THR A 115 -0.51 18.74 -5.01
N ALA A 116 0.32 17.98 -5.71
CA ALA A 116 1.06 16.86 -5.14
C ALA A 116 2.12 17.31 -4.12
N PHE A 117 2.87 18.39 -4.41
CA PHE A 117 3.83 18.97 -3.46
C PHE A 117 3.14 19.58 -2.23
N ASN A 118 1.97 20.23 -2.37
CA ASN A 118 1.19 20.70 -1.23
C ASN A 118 0.74 19.54 -0.33
N ASN A 119 0.38 18.39 -0.89
CA ASN A 119 0.10 17.20 -0.10
C ASN A 119 1.37 16.65 0.57
N CYS A 120 2.52 16.66 -0.12
CA CYS A 120 3.80 16.32 0.49
C CYS A 120 4.12 17.24 1.71
N LEU A 121 3.95 18.56 1.56
CA LEU A 121 4.22 19.56 2.60
C LEU A 121 3.24 19.52 3.77
N LYS A 122 1.99 19.09 3.57
CA LYS A 122 1.05 18.86 4.69
C LYS A 122 1.54 17.75 5.62
N ILE A 123 2.25 16.77 5.06
CA ILE A 123 2.68 15.57 5.77
C ILE A 123 4.09 15.78 6.36
N GLN A 124 4.99 16.42 5.60
CA GLN A 124 6.27 17.00 6.05
C GLN A 124 6.33 18.52 5.82
N PRO A 125 5.96 19.33 6.81
CA PRO A 125 6.05 20.79 6.73
C PRO A 125 7.48 21.31 6.53
N ASN A 126 8.48 20.49 6.89
CA ASN A 126 9.91 20.80 6.78
C ASN A 126 10.60 20.03 5.64
N ASN A 127 9.87 19.61 4.60
CA ASN A 127 10.50 19.05 3.42
C ASN A 127 11.15 20.17 2.57
N GLU A 128 12.25 20.69 3.08
CA GLU A 128 13.14 21.61 2.38
C GLU A 128 14.15 20.77 1.59
N GLU A 129 13.76 20.32 0.40
CA GLU A 129 14.72 19.93 -0.67
C GLU A 129 15.16 21.14 -1.47
#